data_AF-A0A9N9P0L9-F1
#
_entry.id   AF-A0A9N9P0L9-F1
#
_cell.length_a   1.000
_cell.length_b   1.000
_cell.length_c   1.000
_cell.angle_alpha   90.00
_cell.angle_beta   90.00
_cell.angle_gamma   90.00
#
_symmetry.space_group_name_H-M   'P 1'
#
loop_
_entity.id
_entity.type
_entity.pdbx_description
1 polymer ?
#
loop_
_entity_poly.entity_id
_entity_poly.type
_entity_poly.pdbx_seq_one_letter_code
_entity_poly.pdbx_strand_id
1 'polypeptide(L)'
;LKEYYGSLDAPSNPQNSQRFFPYPNRYKQQDITIEFTYEKKLVDQPDKLLWKAITKDGREIVVKFTWRYNQRAHELCSEIGKAPKLLYINKEVVDGFYMVVMDYVKAKPLYNCGSSLTHDECKTIFEDIEEAISKLHKENIVFADLRDSNILVNKSQGQYQG
;
A
#
# COMPACT_ATOMS: atom_id res chain seq x y z
N LEU A 1 -19.75 -15.10 35.15
CA LEU A 1 -19.09 -14.19 34.19
C LEU A 1 -18.31 -13.06 34.87
N LYS A 2 -18.93 -12.25 35.75
CA LYS A 2 -18.24 -11.14 36.45
C LYS A 2 -17.04 -11.58 37.30
N GLU A 3 -17.16 -12.68 38.04
CA GLU A 3 -16.08 -13.23 38.87
C GLU A 3 -14.90 -13.75 38.04
N TYR A 4 -15.19 -14.36 36.87
CA TYR A 4 -14.17 -14.90 35.96
C TYR A 4 -13.27 -13.81 35.36
N TYR A 5 -13.84 -12.67 34.96
CA TYR A 5 -13.05 -11.53 34.48
C TYR A 5 -12.39 -10.74 35.62
N GLY A 6 -12.85 -10.89 36.86
CA GLY A 6 -12.29 -10.22 38.04
C GLY A 6 -11.03 -10.89 38.60
N SER A 7 -10.79 -12.17 38.28
CA SER A 7 -9.63 -12.94 38.74
C SER A 7 -8.51 -13.04 37.70
N LEU A 8 -8.67 -12.43 36.53
CA LEU A 8 -7.61 -12.39 35.53
C LEU A 8 -6.60 -11.33 35.95
N ASP A 9 -5.35 -11.75 36.15
CA ASP A 9 -4.24 -10.80 36.23
C ASP A 9 -4.29 -9.88 35.01
N ALA A 10 -4.21 -8.57 35.25
CA ALA A 10 -4.05 -7.63 34.16
C ALA A 10 -2.83 -8.09 33.35
N PRO A 11 -2.94 -8.24 32.01
CA PRO A 11 -1.86 -8.79 31.21
C PRO A 11 -0.59 -8.00 31.51
N SER A 12 0.42 -8.69 32.01
CA SER A 12 1.71 -8.14 32.46
C SER A 12 2.53 -7.49 31.35
N ASN A 13 1.99 -7.45 30.12
CA ASN A 13 2.61 -6.86 28.95
C ASN A 13 1.79 -5.66 28.44
N PRO A 14 2.06 -4.43 28.93
CA PRO A 14 1.31 -3.25 28.54
C PRO A 14 1.47 -2.81 27.07
N GLN A 15 2.23 -3.51 26.21
CA GLN A 15 2.75 -2.86 24.99
C GLN A 15 2.73 -3.69 23.69
N ASN A 16 1.90 -4.73 23.54
CA ASN A 16 1.73 -5.28 22.18
C ASN A 16 0.79 -4.39 21.35
N SER A 17 1.31 -3.29 20.82
CA SER A 17 0.60 -2.35 19.93
C SER A 17 0.02 -3.04 18.69
N GLN A 18 0.56 -4.20 18.29
CA GLN A 18 0.08 -4.98 17.13
C GLN A 18 -1.34 -5.48 17.28
N ARG A 19 -1.88 -5.58 18.50
CA ARG A 19 -3.29 -5.97 18.73
C ARG A 19 -4.30 -4.99 18.12
N PHE A 20 -3.87 -3.76 17.82
CA PHE A 20 -4.70 -2.73 17.20
C PHE A 20 -4.60 -2.74 15.67
N PHE A 21 -3.83 -3.66 15.10
CA PHE A 21 -3.64 -3.82 13.66
C PHE A 21 -4.27 -5.14 13.18
N PRO A 22 -4.44 -5.34 11.86
CA PRO A 22 -4.89 -6.62 11.32
C PRO A 22 -4.01 -7.78 11.79
N TYR A 23 -4.61 -8.94 12.05
CA TYR A 23 -3.86 -10.10 12.53
C TYR A 23 -2.77 -10.62 11.57
N PRO A 24 -2.91 -10.55 10.21
CA PRO A 24 -1.87 -11.08 9.34
C PRO A 24 -0.63 -10.20 9.44
N ASN A 25 0.48 -10.78 9.89
CA ASN A 25 1.76 -10.10 10.12
C ASN A 25 2.93 -10.81 9.41
N ARG A 26 2.60 -11.59 8.38
CA ARG A 26 3.55 -12.34 7.56
C ARG A 26 3.02 -12.54 6.15
N TYR A 27 3.90 -12.72 5.19
CA TYR A 27 3.56 -13.14 3.83
C TYR A 27 4.59 -14.16 3.33
N LYS A 28 4.23 -14.90 2.27
CA LYS A 28 5.17 -15.82 1.61
C LYS A 28 5.81 -15.14 0.41
N GLN A 29 7.12 -15.26 0.28
CA GLN A 29 7.84 -14.90 -0.92
C GLN A 29 8.66 -16.12 -1.34
N GLN A 30 8.27 -16.73 -2.47
CA GLN A 30 8.76 -18.07 -2.84
C GLN A 30 8.51 -19.05 -1.68
N ASP A 31 9.54 -19.76 -1.22
CA ASP A 31 9.44 -20.73 -0.11
C ASP A 31 9.77 -20.12 1.26
N ILE A 32 9.97 -18.80 1.34
CA ILE A 32 10.34 -18.09 2.57
C ILE A 32 9.12 -17.38 3.15
N THR A 33 8.90 -17.54 4.44
CA THR A 33 7.92 -16.73 5.19
C THR A 33 8.60 -15.47 5.71
N ILE A 34 8.12 -14.31 5.27
CA ILE A 34 8.60 -13.01 5.72
C ILE A 34 7.63 -12.48 6.76
N GLU A 35 8.13 -12.25 7.96
CA GLU A 35 7.38 -11.62 9.06
C GLU A 35 7.62 -10.11 9.09
N PHE A 36 6.61 -9.36 9.51
CA PHE A 36 6.65 -7.91 9.60
C PHE A 36 5.85 -7.39 10.79
N THR A 37 6.11 -6.14 11.15
CA THR A 37 5.43 -5.41 12.22
C THR A 37 4.78 -4.18 11.64
N TYR A 38 3.49 -3.96 11.92
CA TYR A 38 2.79 -2.76 11.51
C TYR A 38 3.27 -1.54 12.29
N GLU A 39 3.42 -0.40 11.61
CA GLU A 39 3.79 0.87 12.24
C GLU A 39 2.58 1.79 12.40
N LYS A 40 1.87 2.05 11.30
CA LYS A 40 0.75 2.99 11.27
C LYS A 40 -0.18 2.76 10.09
N LYS A 41 -1.42 3.21 10.22
CA LYS A 41 -2.35 3.34 9.09
C LYS A 41 -1.89 4.50 8.20
N LEU A 42 -1.94 4.32 6.88
CA LEU A 42 -1.48 5.32 5.92
C LEU A 42 -2.54 6.36 5.55
N VAL A 43 -3.81 6.02 5.75
CA VAL A 43 -4.94 6.90 5.44
C VAL A 43 -5.92 6.88 6.60
N ASP A 44 -6.29 8.06 7.07
CA ASP A 44 -7.28 8.24 8.13
C ASP A 44 -8.71 8.18 7.57
N GLN A 45 -9.01 7.12 6.83
CA GLN A 45 -10.32 6.83 6.27
C GLN A 45 -10.73 5.40 6.67
N PRO A 46 -11.93 5.17 7.22
CA PRO A 46 -12.33 3.85 7.71
C PRO A 46 -12.31 2.75 6.63
N ASP A 47 -12.69 3.08 5.39
CA ASP A 47 -12.77 2.19 4.24
C ASP A 47 -11.40 1.90 3.58
N LYS A 48 -10.38 2.71 3.87
CA LYS A 48 -9.03 2.53 3.35
C LYS A 48 -8.22 1.63 4.28
N LEU A 49 -8.25 0.33 3.98
CA LEU A 49 -7.50 -0.69 4.70
C LEU A 49 -6.04 -0.74 4.19
N LEU A 50 -5.25 0.29 4.52
CA LEU A 50 -3.86 0.46 4.08
C LEU A 50 -2.94 0.83 5.24
N TRP A 51 -1.87 0.07 5.45
CA TRP A 51 -0.91 0.27 6.54
C TRP A 51 0.53 0.25 6.05
N LYS A 52 1.38 1.01 6.74
CA LYS A 52 2.84 0.89 6.66
C LYS A 52 3.30 -0.18 7.65
N ALA A 53 4.21 -1.04 7.23
CA ALA A 53 4.85 -2.03 8.06
C ALA A 53 6.35 -2.14 7.74
N ILE A 54 7.10 -2.76 8.66
CA ILE A 54 8.52 -3.03 8.51
C ILE A 54 8.76 -4.52 8.68
N THR A 55 9.42 -5.15 7.71
CA THR A 55 9.83 -6.55 7.79
C THR A 55 10.99 -6.74 8.79
N LYS A 56 11.26 -7.97 9.24
CA LYS A 56 12.37 -8.23 10.16
C LYS A 56 13.75 -7.80 9.64
N ASP A 57 13.96 -7.85 8.33
CA ASP A 57 15.18 -7.40 7.65
C ASP A 57 15.21 -5.88 7.38
N GLY A 58 14.22 -5.12 7.86
CA GLY A 58 14.20 -3.66 7.83
C GLY A 58 13.60 -3.05 6.57
N ARG A 59 12.97 -3.84 5.69
CA ARG A 59 12.30 -3.33 4.49
C ARG A 59 10.99 -2.65 4.86
N GLU A 60 10.81 -1.41 4.40
CA GLU A 60 9.54 -0.71 4.51
C GLU A 60 8.55 -1.23 3.44
N ILE A 61 7.37 -1.66 3.87
CA ILE A 61 6.33 -2.21 3.00
C ILE A 61 4.98 -1.55 3.26
N VAL A 62 4.09 -1.70 2.29
CA VAL A 62 2.67 -1.39 2.42
C VAL A 62 1.88 -2.68 2.42
N VAL A 63 0.96 -2.81 3.39
CA VAL A 63 -0.01 -3.89 3.46
C VAL A 63 -1.39 -3.31 3.20
N LYS A 64 -2.05 -3.81 2.15
CA LYS A 64 -3.40 -3.42 1.74
C LYS A 64 -4.34 -4.61 1.85
N PHE A 65 -5.52 -4.39 2.39
CA PHE A 65 -6.62 -5.34 2.30
C PHE A 65 -7.71 -4.79 1.37
N THR A 66 -8.17 -5.60 0.42
CA THR A 66 -9.20 -5.16 -0.55
C THR A 66 -9.99 -6.33 -1.12
N TRP A 67 -11.26 -6.10 -1.44
CA TRP A 67 -12.14 -7.10 -2.06
C TRP A 67 -11.72 -7.48 -3.48
N ARG A 68 -11.21 -6.49 -4.23
CA ARG A 68 -10.79 -6.63 -5.62
C ARG A 68 -9.41 -6.04 -5.79
N TYR A 69 -8.58 -6.72 -6.58
CA TYR A 69 -7.27 -6.24 -6.98
C TYR A 69 -6.94 -6.73 -8.37
N ASN A 70 -6.50 -5.83 -9.26
CA ASN A 70 -6.04 -6.21 -10.58
C ASN A 70 -4.51 -6.37 -10.55
N GLN A 71 -4.06 -7.58 -10.27
CA GLN A 71 -2.63 -7.90 -10.19
C GLN A 71 -1.89 -7.57 -11.48
N ARG A 72 -2.44 -7.97 -12.64
CA ARG A 72 -1.80 -7.76 -13.95
C ARG A 72 -1.62 -6.27 -14.25
N ALA A 73 -2.63 -5.44 -13.97
CA ALA A 73 -2.52 -4.00 -14.13
C ALA A 73 -1.41 -3.41 -13.25
N HIS A 74 -1.34 -3.84 -11.98
CA HIS A 74 -0.28 -3.40 -11.06
C HIS A 74 1.11 -3.78 -11.56
N GLU A 75 1.29 -5.03 -12.00
CA GLU A 75 2.57 -5.53 -12.52
C GLU A 75 3.00 -4.76 -13.77
N LEU A 76 2.09 -4.53 -14.71
CA LEU A 76 2.35 -3.73 -15.91
C LEU A 76 2.82 -2.31 -15.60
N CYS A 77 2.18 -1.64 -14.62
CA CYS A 77 2.63 -0.32 -14.17
C CYS A 77 3.98 -0.41 -13.44
N SER A 78 4.22 -1.48 -12.68
CA SER A 78 5.49 -1.68 -11.97
C SER A 78 6.67 -1.94 -12.92
N GLU A 79 6.46 -2.66 -14.03
CA GLU A 79 7.45 -2.93 -15.07
C GLU A 79 8.04 -1.64 -15.68
N ILE A 80 7.21 -0.59 -15.81
CA ILE A 80 7.61 0.72 -16.34
C ILE A 80 7.91 1.73 -15.24
N GLY A 81 8.00 1.29 -13.97
CA GLY A 81 8.34 2.15 -12.84
C GLY A 81 7.23 3.10 -12.36
N LYS A 82 5.98 2.91 -12.82
CA LYS A 82 4.79 3.73 -12.44
C LYS A 82 3.96 3.12 -11.31
N ALA A 83 4.41 2.01 -10.74
CA ALA A 83 3.85 1.45 -9.52
C ALA A 83 4.95 0.80 -8.65
N PRO A 84 4.78 0.75 -7.32
CA PRO A 84 5.71 0.05 -6.44
C PRO A 84 5.79 -1.43 -6.79
N LYS A 85 6.93 -2.07 -6.50
CA LYS A 85 7.07 -3.51 -6.72
C LYS A 85 6.04 -4.28 -5.90
N LEU A 86 5.28 -5.14 -6.56
CA LEU A 86 4.39 -6.09 -5.90
C LEU A 86 5.23 -7.23 -5.30
N LEU A 87 5.09 -7.46 -3.99
CA LEU A 87 5.85 -8.47 -3.25
C LEU A 87 5.03 -9.73 -3.00
N TYR A 88 3.73 -9.55 -2.77
CA TYR A 88 2.81 -10.65 -2.49
C TYR A 88 1.36 -10.24 -2.74
N ILE A 89 0.56 -11.20 -3.19
CA ILE A 89 -0.89 -11.08 -3.23
C ILE A 89 -1.52 -12.45 -2.96
N ASN A 90 -2.50 -12.49 -2.06
CA ASN A 90 -3.24 -13.72 -1.77
C ASN A 90 -4.62 -13.40 -1.18
N LYS A 91 -5.66 -14.09 -1.65
CA LYS A 91 -7.07 -13.91 -1.25
C LYS A 91 -7.51 -14.83 -0.10
N GLU A 92 -6.72 -15.83 0.24
CA GLU A 92 -7.00 -16.84 1.26
C GLU A 92 -6.51 -16.42 2.65
N VAL A 93 -5.74 -15.33 2.75
CA VAL A 93 -5.19 -14.89 4.03
C VAL A 93 -6.28 -14.40 4.96
N VAL A 94 -7.25 -13.63 4.44
CA VAL A 94 -8.40 -13.11 5.19
C VAL A 94 -9.63 -13.36 4.34
N ASP A 95 -10.65 -13.99 4.93
CA ASP A 95 -11.83 -14.43 4.19
C ASP A 95 -12.46 -13.29 3.37
N GLY A 96 -12.52 -13.47 2.05
CA GLY A 96 -13.06 -12.49 1.11
C GLY A 96 -12.14 -11.34 0.69
N PHE A 97 -10.97 -11.15 1.32
CA PHE A 97 -10.05 -10.04 1.03
C PHE A 97 -8.72 -10.52 0.44
N TYR A 98 -8.26 -9.83 -0.60
CA TYR A 98 -6.87 -9.85 -0.98
C TYR A 98 -6.03 -9.16 0.08
N MET A 99 -5.03 -9.85 0.62
CA MET A 99 -3.87 -9.24 1.24
C MET A 99 -2.86 -8.94 0.13
N VAL A 100 -2.54 -7.67 -0.06
CA VAL A 100 -1.56 -7.19 -1.04
C VAL A 100 -0.40 -6.57 -0.28
N VAL A 101 0.81 -7.03 -0.56
CA VAL A 101 2.05 -6.47 -0.01
C VAL A 101 2.89 -5.92 -1.15
N MET A 102 3.32 -4.68 -1.01
CA MET A 102 4.15 -3.98 -2.00
C MET A 102 5.18 -3.09 -1.31
N ASP A 103 6.18 -2.63 -2.06
CA ASP A 103 7.17 -1.69 -1.54
C ASP A 103 6.51 -0.39 -1.05
N TYR A 104 7.04 0.16 0.05
CA TYR A 104 6.68 1.50 0.50
C TYR A 104 7.42 2.55 -0.32
N VAL A 105 6.67 3.51 -0.87
CA VAL A 105 7.22 4.67 -1.57
C VAL A 105 6.93 5.92 -0.74
N LYS A 106 7.96 6.72 -0.49
CA LYS A 106 7.84 8.03 0.16
C LYS A 106 7.29 9.05 -0.84
N ALA A 107 5.97 9.00 -1.04
CA ALA A 107 5.22 9.87 -1.92
C ALA A 107 4.00 10.44 -1.21
N LYS A 108 3.41 11.49 -1.79
CA LYS A 108 2.14 12.06 -1.33
C LYS A 108 1.11 12.03 -2.46
N PRO A 109 -0.19 11.90 -2.17
CA PRO A 109 -1.23 11.99 -3.19
C PRO A 109 -1.19 13.33 -3.93
N LEU A 110 -1.56 13.35 -5.22
CA LEU A 110 -1.53 14.56 -6.05
C LEU A 110 -2.37 15.70 -5.48
N TYR A 111 -3.52 15.43 -4.85
CA TYR A 111 -4.34 16.47 -4.22
C TYR A 111 -3.62 17.20 -3.07
N ASN A 112 -2.61 16.58 -2.46
CA ASN A 112 -1.74 17.20 -1.44
C ASN A 112 -0.54 17.96 -2.04
N CYS A 113 -0.46 18.06 -3.37
CA CYS A 113 0.55 18.86 -4.06
C CYS A 113 0.10 20.32 -4.26
N GLY A 114 -1.20 20.60 -4.39
CA GLY A 114 -1.75 21.96 -4.46
C GLY A 114 -1.06 22.88 -5.48
N SER A 115 -1.03 24.19 -5.19
CA SER A 115 -0.34 25.22 -6.00
C SER A 115 1.20 25.17 -5.91
N SER A 116 1.77 24.11 -5.33
CA SER A 116 3.23 23.95 -5.19
C SER A 116 3.89 23.30 -6.41
N LEU A 117 3.11 22.90 -7.42
CA LEU A 117 3.63 22.35 -8.66
C LEU A 117 3.81 23.47 -9.69
N THR A 118 5.00 23.52 -10.27
CA THR A 118 5.29 24.32 -11.46
C THR A 118 4.63 23.71 -12.70
N HIS A 119 4.58 24.47 -13.80
CA HIS A 119 4.06 23.97 -15.07
C HIS A 119 4.80 22.72 -15.56
N ASP A 120 6.14 22.73 -15.48
CA ASP A 120 6.97 21.61 -15.94
C ASP A 120 6.74 20.35 -15.09
N GLU A 121 6.56 20.50 -13.78
CA GLU A 121 6.29 19.37 -12.89
C GLU A 121 4.90 18.76 -13.15
N CYS A 122 3.89 19.61 -13.39
CA CYS A 122 2.57 19.15 -13.82
C CYS A 122 2.65 18.39 -15.15
N LYS A 123 3.47 18.89 -16.09
CA LYS A 123 3.67 18.24 -17.39
C LYS A 123 4.31 16.86 -17.23
N THR A 124 5.38 16.73 -16.43
CA THR A 124 6.00 15.43 -16.15
C THR A 124 5.02 14.45 -15.52
N ILE A 125 4.24 14.88 -14.52
CA ILE A 125 3.22 14.02 -13.90
C ILE A 125 2.18 13.57 -14.94
N PHE A 126 1.77 14.45 -15.84
CA PHE A 126 0.82 14.10 -16.88
C PHE A 126 1.39 13.09 -17.88
N GLU A 127 2.63 13.29 -18.33
CA GLU A 127 3.35 12.35 -19.20
C GLU A 127 3.51 10.97 -18.55
N ASP A 128 3.80 10.93 -17.24
CA ASP A 128 3.89 9.69 -16.46
C ASP A 128 2.55 8.94 -16.42
N ILE A 129 1.45 9.68 -16.23
CA ILE A 129 0.09 9.13 -16.23
C ILE A 129 -0.28 8.60 -17.62
N GLU A 130 0.02 9.36 -18.68
CA GLU A 130 -0.24 8.95 -20.06
C GLU A 130 0.53 7.68 -20.44
N GLU A 131 1.79 7.56 -20.00
CA GLU A 131 2.60 6.36 -20.21
C GLU A 131 1.95 5.14 -19.54
N ALA A 132 1.58 5.27 -18.25
CA ALA A 132 0.93 4.20 -17.49
C ALA A 132 -0.39 3.75 -18.13
N ILE A 133 -1.26 4.70 -18.47
CA ILE A 133 -2.56 4.42 -19.10
C ILE A 133 -2.35 3.77 -20.48
N SER A 134 -1.42 4.28 -21.28
CA SER A 134 -1.11 3.71 -22.59
C SER A 134 -0.61 2.27 -22.49
N LYS A 135 0.21 1.96 -21.49
CA LYS A 135 0.67 0.58 -21.21
C LYS A 135 -0.50 -0.34 -20.85
N LEU A 136 -1.44 0.12 -20.03
CA LEU A 136 -2.64 -0.66 -19.68
C LEU A 136 -3.57 -0.87 -20.89
N HIS A 137 -3.80 0.16 -21.69
CA HIS A 137 -4.66 0.08 -22.88
C HIS A 137 -4.11 -0.89 -23.93
N LYS A 138 -2.78 -0.96 -24.13
CA LYS A 138 -2.15 -1.96 -25.02
C LYS A 138 -2.47 -3.40 -24.62
N GLU A 139 -2.77 -3.63 -23.34
CA GLU A 139 -3.13 -4.93 -22.78
C GLU A 139 -4.66 -5.08 -22.60
N ASN A 140 -5.46 -4.16 -23.18
CA ASN A 140 -6.92 -4.09 -23.07
C ASN A 140 -7.43 -3.91 -21.63
N ILE A 141 -6.68 -3.21 -20.78
CA ILE A 141 -7.06 -2.92 -19.39
C ILE A 141 -7.41 -1.43 -19.25
N VAL A 142 -8.58 -1.14 -18.68
CA VAL A 142 -9.00 0.24 -18.35
C VAL A 142 -8.75 0.54 -16.87
N PHE A 143 -8.08 1.65 -16.57
CA PHE A 143 -7.94 2.15 -15.21
C PHE A 143 -9.16 3.00 -14.81
N ALA A 144 -10.20 2.34 -14.28
CA ALA A 144 -11.51 2.95 -14.08
C ALA A 144 -11.60 3.96 -12.92
N ASP A 145 -10.58 4.08 -12.07
CA ASP A 145 -10.58 4.95 -10.87
C ASP A 145 -9.43 5.97 -10.95
N LEU A 146 -9.26 6.63 -12.10
CA LEU A 146 -8.26 7.68 -12.26
C LEU A 146 -8.72 8.96 -11.55
N ARG A 147 -8.02 9.34 -10.49
CA ARG A 147 -8.25 10.56 -9.70
C ARG A 147 -6.98 10.94 -8.96
N ASP A 148 -6.89 12.21 -8.56
CA ASP A 148 -5.77 12.77 -7.81
C ASP A 148 -5.43 12.01 -6.52
N SER A 149 -6.41 11.35 -5.88
CA SER A 149 -6.19 10.52 -4.69
C SER A 149 -5.48 9.19 -4.96
N ASN A 150 -5.44 8.75 -6.21
CA ASN A 150 -4.83 7.50 -6.65
C ASN A 150 -3.50 7.72 -7.40
N ILE A 151 -3.07 8.98 -7.55
CA ILE A 151 -1.78 9.35 -8.14
C ILE A 151 -0.84 9.72 -6.99
N LEU A 152 0.29 9.02 -6.88
CA LEU A 152 1.27 9.24 -5.83
C LEU A 152 2.48 9.97 -6.40
N VAL A 153 2.65 11.21 -5.99
CA VAL A 153 3.74 12.06 -6.46
C VAL A 153 4.93 11.94 -5.51
N ASN A 154 6.06 11.45 -6.02
CA ASN A 154 7.33 11.44 -5.31
C ASN A 154 8.19 12.64 -5.76
N LYS A 155 9.05 13.15 -4.87
CA LYS A 155 10.05 14.16 -5.21
C LYS A 155 11.42 13.50 -5.13
N SER A 156 12.00 13.15 -6.27
CA SER A 156 13.31 12.49 -6.34
C SER A 156 14.27 13.40 -7.11
N GLN A 157 15.42 13.70 -6.51
CA GLN A 157 16.49 14.52 -7.14
C GLN A 157 16.02 15.88 -7.72
N GLY A 158 14.99 16.49 -7.14
CA GLY A 158 14.48 17.79 -7.58
C GLY A 158 13.45 17.73 -8.73
N GLN A 159 13.08 16.54 -9.21
CA GLN A 159 11.99 16.33 -10.16
C GLN A 159 10.83 15.56 -9.51
N TYR A 160 9.61 15.90 -9.88
CA TYR A 160 8.44 15.13 -9.46
C TYR A 160 8.14 14.03 -10.46
N GLN A 161 7.83 12.83 -9.95
CA GLN A 161 7.38 11.69 -10.74
C GLN A 161 6.03 11.21 -10.19
N GLY A 162 5.10 10.93 -11.11
CA GLY A 162 3.74 10.47 -10.84
C GLY A 162 3.57 8.96 -10.87
#